data_AF-A0A2V2ZV65-F1
#
_entry.id   AF-A0A2V2ZV65-F1
#
_cell.length_a   1.000
_cell.length_b   1.000
_cell.length_c   1.000
_cell.angle_alpha   90.00
_cell.angle_beta   90.00
_cell.angle_gamma   90.00
#
_symmetry.space_group_name_H-M   'P 1'
#
loop_
_entity.id
_entity.type
_entity.pdbx_description
1 polymer ?
#
loop_
_entity_poly.entity_id
_entity_poly.type
_entity_poly.pdbx_seq_one_letter_code
_entity_poly.pdbx_strand_id
1 'polypeptide(L)' 'MSKGKRTETLMGSGMAIGLALGVAFGLLFDNPGIGLAIGIALGAGIGSSKK' A
#
# COMPACT_ATOMS: atom_id res chain seq x y z
N MET A 1 -23.57 -13.51 -2.00
CA MET A 1 -22.17 -13.58 -2.48
C MET A 1 -21.24 -13.14 -1.34
N SER A 2 -20.30 -14.02 -0.99
CA SER A 2 -19.28 -14.02 0.07
C SER A 2 -19.31 -13.00 1.23
N LYS A 3 -19.60 -13.55 2.41
CA LYS A 3 -19.39 -13.00 3.76
C LYS A 3 -17.98 -13.46 4.20
N GLY A 4 -17.01 -12.55 4.34
CA GLY A 4 -15.69 -12.89 4.91
C GLY A 4 -14.60 -11.88 4.54
N LYS A 5 -13.69 -11.58 5.48
CA LYS A 5 -12.45 -10.75 5.35
C LYS A 5 -12.50 -9.24 5.69
N ARG A 6 -13.43 -8.75 6.51
CA ARG A 6 -13.50 -7.30 6.85
C ARG A 6 -12.25 -6.70 7.53
N THR A 7 -11.34 -7.50 8.09
CA THR A 7 -10.11 -7.02 8.74
C THR A 7 -8.86 -7.23 7.87
N GLU A 8 -8.80 -8.32 7.11
CA GLU A 8 -7.68 -8.59 6.19
C GLU A 8 -7.73 -7.71 4.93
N THR A 9 -8.94 -7.35 4.47
CA THR A 9 -9.13 -6.53 3.28
C THR A 9 -8.57 -5.13 3.46
N LEU A 10 -8.57 -4.54 4.66
CA LEU A 10 -8.07 -3.18 4.87
C LEU A 10 -6.54 -3.11 4.74
N MET A 11 -5.84 -4.09 5.32
CA MET A 11 -4.39 -4.22 5.16
C MET A 11 -4.02 -4.53 3.71
N GLY A 12 -4.74 -5.45 3.06
CA GLY A 12 -4.53 -5.78 1.64
C GLY A 12 -4.81 -4.60 0.70
N SER A 13 -5.90 -3.87 0.92
CA SER A 13 -6.25 -2.67 0.14
C SER A 13 -5.27 -1.52 0.39
N GLY A 14 -4.86 -1.29 1.63
CA GLY A 14 -3.85 -0.29 1.97
C GLY A 14 -2.52 -0.60 1.27
N MET A 15 -2.06 -1.84 1.34
CA MET A 15 -0.86 -2.29 0.62
C MET A 15 -1.00 -2.14 -0.89
N ALA A 16 -2.12 -2.56 -1.49
CA ALA A 16 -2.33 -2.43 -2.94
C ALA A 16 -2.24 -0.96 -3.40
N ILE A 17 -2.86 -0.04 -2.66
CA ILE A 17 -2.79 1.41 -2.94
C ILE A 17 -1.35 1.91 -2.76
N GLY A 18 -0.71 1.55 -1.64
CA GLY A 18 0.67 1.94 -1.34
C GLY A 18 1.66 1.47 -2.40
N LEU A 19 1.56 0.22 -2.86
CA LEU A 19 2.45 -0.31 -3.90
C LEU A 19 2.20 0.34 -5.27
N ALA A 20 0.94 0.58 -5.65
CA ALA A 20 0.63 1.26 -6.91
C ALA A 20 1.24 2.68 -6.95
N LEU A 21 1.10 3.43 -5.85
CA LEU A 21 1.70 4.76 -5.70
C LEU A 21 3.22 4.69 -5.60
N GLY A 22 3.76 3.71 -4.88
CA GLY A 22 5.19 3.53 -4.72
C GLY A 22 5.91 3.23 -6.03
N VAL A 23 5.33 2.40 -6.89
CA VAL A 23 5.85 2.16 -8.24
C VAL A 23 5.77 3.43 -9.08
N ALA A 24 4.64 4.15 -9.04
CA ALA A 24 4.49 5.41 -9.78
C ALA A 24 5.54 6.46 -9.35
N PHE A 25 5.77 6.63 -8.05
CA PHE A 25 6.81 7.53 -7.55
C PHE A 25 8.22 7.01 -7.82
N GLY A 26 8.44 5.69 -7.76
CA GLY A 26 9.73 5.08 -8.08
C GLY A 26 10.16 5.36 -9.52
N LEU A 27 9.19 5.32 -10.45
CA LEU A 27 9.40 5.71 -11.85
C LEU A 27 9.59 7.23 -12.00
N LEU A 28 8.88 8.04 -11.21
CA LEU A 28 9.01 9.51 -11.27
C LEU A 28 10.39 10.00 -10.82
N PHE A 29 10.97 9.37 -9.79
CA PHE A 29 12.27 9.75 -9.24
C PHE A 29 13.44 8.97 -9.86
N ASP A 30 13.16 8.13 -10.87
CA ASP A 30 14.12 7.19 -11.48
C ASP A 30 14.88 6.34 -10.43
N ASN A 31 14.22 6.13 -9.29
CA ASN A 31 14.75 5.44 -8.12
C ASN A 31 13.65 4.56 -7.52
N PRO A 32 13.52 3.31 -7.98
CA PRO A 32 12.48 2.40 -7.52
C PRO A 32 12.60 2.07 -6.03
N GLY A 33 13.80 2.19 -5.44
CA GLY A 33 14.01 1.96 -4.01
C GLY A 33 13.29 2.99 -3.14
N ILE A 34 13.39 4.28 -3.49
CA ILE A 34 12.69 5.36 -2.78
C ILE A 34 11.17 5.21 -2.97
N GLY A 35 10.73 4.93 -4.20
CA GLY A 35 9.33 4.70 -4.51
C GLY A 35 8.71 3.56 -3.69
N LEU A 36 9.36 2.40 -3.65
CA LEU A 36 8.90 1.26 -2.84
C LEU A 36 8.94 1.55 -1.35
N ALA A 37 9.97 2.23 -0.84
CA ALA A 37 10.04 2.59 0.57
C ALA A 37 8.84 3.48 0.99
N ILE A 38 8.55 4.51 0.18
CA ILE A 38 7.38 5.39 0.39
C ILE A 38 6.08 4.60 0.25
N GLY A 39 5.95 3.79 -0.80
CA GLY A 39 4.76 3.01 -1.07
C GLY A 39 4.43 1.99 0.02
N ILE A 40 5.43 1.28 0.53
CA ILE A 40 5.27 0.34 1.66
C ILE A 40 4.91 1.11 2.94
N ALA A 41 5.57 2.24 3.22
CA ALA A 41 5.26 3.05 4.41
C ALA A 41 3.82 3.58 4.39
N LEU A 42 3.36 4.08 3.24
CA LEU A 42 1.98 4.54 3.06
C LEU A 42 0.98 3.38 3.12
N GLY A 43 1.27 2.28 2.45
CA GLY A 43 0.38 1.11 2.43
C GLY A 43 0.23 0.45 3.79
N ALA A 44 1.34 0.32 4.53
CA ALA A 44 1.34 -0.14 5.92
C ALA A 44 0.64 0.85 6.86
N GLY A 45 0.86 2.16 6.68
CA GLY A 45 0.19 3.20 7.47
C GLY A 45 -1.33 3.18 7.30
N ILE A 46 -1.81 3.16 6.05
CA ILE A 46 -3.24 3.09 5.73
C ILE A 46 -3.85 1.77 6.21
N GLY A 47 -3.15 0.65 5.98
CA GLY A 47 -3.57 -0.69 6.42
C GLY A 47 -3.62 -0.85 7.94
N SER A 48 -2.72 -0.17 8.66
CA SER A 48 -2.60 -0.25 10.13
C SER A 48 -3.43 0.80 10.87
N SER A 49 -3.88 1.88 10.22
CA SER A 49 -4.58 3.02 10.86
C SER A 49 -5.97 2.68 11.40
N LYS A 50 -6.45 1.43 11.30
CA LYS A 50 -7.81 1.03 11.71
C LYS A 50 -7.87 0.02 12.86
N LYS A 51 -6.84 -0.04 13.69
CA LYS A 51 -6.83 -0.81 14.95
C LYS A 51 -7.24 0.06 16.12
#